data_AF-A0A7W0NBF5-F1
#
_entry.id   AF-A0A7W0NBF5-F1
#
_cell.length_a   1.000
_cell.length_b   1.000
_cell.length_c   1.000
_cell.angle_alpha   90.00
_cell.angle_beta   90.00
_cell.angle_gamma   90.00
#
_symmetry.space_group_name_H-M   'P 1'
#
loop_
_entity.id
_entity.type
_entity.pdbx_description
1 polymer ?
#
loop_
_entity_poly.entity_id
_entity_poly.type
_entity_poly.pdbx_seq_one_letter_code
_entity_poly.pdbx_strand_id
1 'polypeptide(L)'
;MGTKSALILAGGWEGHEPTQCAARFAPFLAAAGFAVEVAESLAVLRDSAKLAALSLIVPIWTRGTIDPEELAGLLAAVRGGVGLGGWHGGMADAFRYETDYQFMVGGQWVAHPGEILDYT
;
A
#
# COMPACT_ATOMS: atom_id res chain seq x y z
N MET A 1 8.92 -13.84 20.65
CA MET A 1 8.00 -12.96 19.88
C MET A 1 7.71 -13.68 18.57
N GLY A 2 6.45 -13.75 18.15
CA GLY A 2 6.10 -14.38 16.87
C GLY A 2 6.72 -13.65 15.67
N THR A 3 6.88 -14.34 14.55
CA THR A 3 7.34 -13.75 13.29
C THR A 3 6.39 -12.62 12.88
N LYS A 4 6.91 -11.41 12.62
CA LYS A 4 6.10 -10.30 12.11
C LYS A 4 5.73 -10.58 10.66
N SER A 5 4.56 -10.18 10.21
CA SER A 5 4.10 -10.37 8.82
C SER A 5 3.81 -9.02 8.15
N ALA A 6 4.16 -8.91 6.87
CA ALA A 6 3.93 -7.72 6.06
C ALA A 6 3.24 -8.07 4.75
N LEU A 7 2.27 -7.26 4.34
CA LEU A 7 1.62 -7.33 3.04
C LEU A 7 2.02 -6.11 2.21
N ILE A 8 2.67 -6.35 1.07
CA ILE A 8 2.91 -5.33 0.05
C ILE A 8 1.76 -5.39 -0.96
N LEU A 9 1.10 -4.27 -1.19
CA LEU A 9 0.13 -4.12 -2.29
C LEU A 9 0.87 -3.46 -3.46
N ALA A 10 1.09 -4.18 -4.55
CA ALA A 10 1.87 -3.70 -5.70
C ALA A 10 0.97 -3.60 -6.94
N GLY A 11 0.70 -2.38 -7.41
CA GLY A 11 -0.13 -2.19 -8.61
C GLY A 11 -0.39 -0.74 -8.95
N GLY A 12 -1.47 -0.49 -9.69
CA GLY A 12 -1.83 0.84 -10.16
C GLY A 12 -1.04 1.25 -11.41
N TRP A 13 -0.48 2.45 -11.42
CA TRP A 13 0.19 3.01 -12.60
C TRP A 13 1.63 2.53 -12.75
N GLU A 14 1.92 1.85 -13.87
CA GLU A 14 3.25 1.32 -14.21
C GLU A 14 4.36 2.38 -14.28
N GLY A 15 4.03 3.65 -14.52
CA GLY A 15 5.02 4.73 -14.51
C GLY A 15 5.67 4.97 -13.13
N HIS A 16 5.09 4.43 -12.05
CA HIS A 16 5.70 4.38 -10.72
C HIS A 16 6.37 3.04 -10.39
N GLU A 17 6.50 2.15 -11.38
CA GLU A 17 7.23 0.89 -11.31
C GLU A 17 6.89 0.04 -10.06
N PRO A 18 5.60 -0.26 -9.82
CA PRO A 18 5.18 -0.91 -8.58
C PRO A 18 5.83 -2.27 -8.38
N THR A 19 6.00 -3.05 -9.44
CA THR A 19 6.67 -4.37 -9.39
C THR A 19 8.15 -4.25 -9.04
N GLN A 20 8.88 -3.30 -9.64
CA GLN A 20 10.29 -3.07 -9.37
C GLN A 20 10.48 -2.54 -7.94
N CYS A 21 9.60 -1.66 -7.47
CA CYS A 21 9.56 -1.21 -6.09
C CYS A 21 9.34 -2.38 -5.13
N ALA A 22 8.32 -3.21 -5.36
CA ALA A 22 8.05 -4.39 -4.54
C ALA A 22 9.22 -5.37 -4.50
N ALA A 23 9.88 -5.60 -5.65
CA ALA A 23 11.06 -6.47 -5.77
C ALA A 23 12.26 -5.97 -4.94
N ARG A 24 12.35 -4.66 -4.67
CA ARG A 24 13.39 -4.10 -3.79
C ARG A 24 13.01 -4.16 -2.32
N PHE A 25 11.76 -3.85 -1.99
CA PHE A 25 11.32 -3.71 -0.60
C PHE A 25 10.91 -5.03 0.06
N ALA A 26 10.47 -6.03 -0.70
CA ALA A 26 10.18 -7.36 -0.15
C ALA A 26 11.43 -8.01 0.47
N PRO A 27 12.61 -8.07 -0.20
CA PRO A 27 13.84 -8.55 0.42
C PRO A 27 14.30 -7.70 1.61
N PHE A 28 14.12 -6.37 1.55
CA PHE A 28 14.46 -5.47 2.65
C PHE A 28 13.65 -5.79 3.92
N LEU A 29 12.33 -5.96 3.79
CA LEU A 29 11.46 -6.32 4.91
C LEU A 29 11.75 -7.75 5.42
N ALA A 30 12.03 -8.69 4.51
CA ALA A 30 12.42 -10.05 4.89
C ALA A 30 13.73 -10.06 5.70
N ALA A 31 14.73 -9.28 5.29
CA ALA A 31 15.97 -9.10 6.04
C ALA A 31 15.76 -8.43 7.40
N ALA A 32 14.71 -7.61 7.54
CA ALA A 32 14.27 -7.03 8.81
C ALA A 32 13.43 -8.01 9.68
N GLY A 33 13.26 -9.27 9.25
CA GLY A 33 12.59 -10.33 10.01
C GLY A 33 11.08 -10.44 9.80
N PHE A 34 10.54 -9.85 8.73
CA PHE A 34 9.13 -10.03 8.35
C PHE A 34 8.94 -11.24 7.43
N ALA A 35 7.85 -11.97 7.63
CA ALA A 35 7.26 -12.82 6.60
C ALA A 35 6.49 -11.92 5.62
N VAL A 36 6.97 -11.81 4.38
CA VAL A 36 6.47 -10.84 3.40
C VAL A 36 5.63 -11.55 2.36
N GLU A 37 4.45 -11.00 2.09
CA GLU A 37 3.62 -11.34 0.94
C GLU A 37 3.52 -10.13 0.02
N VAL A 38 3.58 -10.35 -1.30
CA VAL A 38 3.28 -9.34 -2.31
C VAL A 38 1.97 -9.72 -2.99
N ALA A 39 1.00 -8.82 -2.99
CA ALA A 39 -0.27 -8.97 -3.66
C ALA A 39 -0.41 -7.94 -4.79
N GLU A 40 -0.73 -8.43 -5.98
CA GLU A 40 -0.95 -7.61 -7.19
C GLU A 40 -2.44 -7.29 -7.39
N SER A 41 -3.28 -7.65 -6.42
CA SER A 41 -4.73 -7.41 -6.42
C SER A 41 -5.19 -6.95 -5.04
N LEU A 42 -6.09 -5.96 -5.03
CA LEU A 42 -6.73 -5.45 -3.81
C LEU A 42 -7.74 -6.42 -3.22
N ALA A 43 -8.12 -7.50 -3.92
CA ALA A 43 -9.06 -8.49 -3.42
C ALA A 43 -8.59 -9.17 -2.12
N VAL A 44 -7.28 -9.19 -1.87
CA VAL A 44 -6.69 -9.65 -0.60
C VAL A 44 -7.22 -8.87 0.61
N LEU A 45 -7.64 -7.62 0.40
CA LEU A 45 -8.17 -6.76 1.46
C LEU A 45 -9.55 -7.19 1.95
N ARG A 46 -10.23 -8.11 1.25
CA ARG A 46 -11.50 -8.68 1.71
C ARG A 46 -11.33 -9.74 2.82
N ASP A 47 -10.12 -10.27 3.03
CA ASP A 47 -9.85 -11.27 4.07
C ASP A 47 -9.48 -10.62 5.42
N SER A 48 -10.51 -10.30 6.20
CA SER A 48 -10.35 -9.63 7.49
C SER A 48 -9.51 -10.41 8.51
N ALA A 49 -9.61 -11.74 8.51
CA ALA A 49 -8.86 -12.59 9.43
C ALA A 49 -7.37 -12.55 9.12
N LYS A 50 -7.02 -12.62 7.83
CA LYS A 50 -5.64 -12.44 7.36
C LYS A 50 -5.12 -11.04 7.70
N LEU A 51 -5.89 -10.00 7.38
CA LEU A 51 -5.44 -8.62 7.61
C LEU A 51 -5.19 -8.34 9.10
N ALA A 52 -6.07 -8.80 10.00
CA ALA A 52 -5.92 -8.62 11.44
C ALA A 52 -4.68 -9.30 12.04
N ALA A 53 -4.12 -10.30 11.35
CA ALA A 53 -2.89 -10.98 11.76
C ALA A 53 -1.62 -10.29 11.25
N LEU A 54 -1.73 -9.24 10.41
CA LEU A 54 -0.58 -8.53 9.87
C LEU A 54 0.07 -7.62 10.92
N SER A 55 1.37 -7.40 10.77
CA SER A 55 2.08 -6.35 11.50
C SER A 55 2.17 -5.04 10.69
N LEU A 56 2.20 -5.14 9.35
CA LEU A 56 2.40 -4.01 8.46
C LEU A 56 1.71 -4.23 7.11
N ILE A 57 1.07 -3.20 6.57
CA ILE A 57 0.64 -3.10 5.17
C ILE A 57 1.48 -2.01 4.50
N VAL A 58 2.02 -2.30 3.32
CA VAL A 58 2.86 -1.40 2.53
C VAL A 58 2.19 -1.14 1.17
N PRO A 59 1.52 0.02 1.02
CA PRO A 59 0.97 0.42 -0.26
C PRO A 59 2.10 0.80 -1.22
N ILE A 60 2.12 0.15 -2.38
CA ILE A 60 2.87 0.52 -3.58
C ILE A 60 1.85 0.56 -4.72
N TRP A 61 0.91 1.50 -4.60
CA TRP A 61 -0.22 1.64 -5.51
C TRP A 61 -0.39 3.11 -5.91
N THR A 62 -0.56 3.39 -7.20
CA THR A 62 -0.72 4.76 -7.69
C THR A 62 -1.87 4.84 -8.70
N ARG A 63 -2.69 5.90 -8.63
CA ARG A 63 -3.78 6.22 -9.56
C ARG A 63 -4.81 5.07 -9.73
N GLY A 64 -5.03 4.30 -8.67
CA GLY A 64 -6.03 3.24 -8.66
C GLY A 64 -7.40 3.68 -8.17
N THR A 65 -8.33 2.74 -8.24
CA THR A 65 -9.58 2.72 -7.48
C THR A 65 -9.55 1.52 -6.53
N ILE A 66 -10.40 1.55 -5.51
CA ILE A 66 -10.52 0.47 -4.53
C ILE A 66 -12.01 0.20 -4.32
N ASP A 67 -12.40 -1.08 -4.24
CA ASP A 67 -13.80 -1.40 -3.97
C ASP A 67 -14.15 -1.02 -2.51
N PRO A 68 -15.41 -0.63 -2.21
CA PRO A 68 -15.81 -0.25 -0.85
C PRO A 68 -15.53 -1.32 0.21
N GLU A 69 -15.66 -2.61 -0.13
CA GLU A 69 -15.35 -3.72 0.76
C GLU A 69 -13.85 -3.85 1.03
N GLU A 70 -13.02 -3.64 0.00
CA GLU A 70 -11.56 -3.68 0.10
C GLU A 70 -11.06 -2.51 0.95
N LEU A 71 -11.63 -1.32 0.74
CA LEU A 71 -11.34 -0.13 1.55
C LEU A 71 -11.75 -0.35 3.01
N ALA A 72 -12.95 -0.88 3.25
CA ALA A 72 -13.43 -1.19 4.59
C ALA A 72 -12.50 -2.19 5.31
N GLY A 73 -12.01 -3.21 4.61
CA GLY A 73 -11.03 -4.17 5.14
C GLY A 73 -9.72 -3.51 5.55
N LEU A 74 -9.15 -2.66 4.68
CA LEU A 74 -7.93 -1.91 4.97
C LEU A 74 -8.10 -0.98 6.18
N LEU A 75 -9.16 -0.18 6.21
CA LEU A 75 -9.45 0.74 7.31
C LEU A 75 -9.64 0.00 8.62
N ALA A 76 -10.34 -1.13 8.61
CA ALA A 76 -10.55 -1.97 9.79
C ALA A 76 -9.24 -2.54 10.33
N ALA A 77 -8.35 -3.02 9.45
CA ALA A 77 -7.03 -3.53 9.83
C ALA A 77 -6.20 -2.45 10.54
N VAL A 78 -6.12 -1.26 9.94
CA VAL A 78 -5.34 -0.13 10.51
C VAL A 78 -5.95 0.36 11.83
N ARG A 79 -7.28 0.50 11.91
CA ARG A 79 -7.98 0.81 13.17
C ARG A 79 -7.74 -0.26 14.25
N GLY A 80 -7.57 -1.51 13.85
CA GLY A 80 -7.24 -2.64 14.71
C GLY A 80 -5.78 -2.69 15.18
N GLY A 81 -4.93 -1.77 14.72
CA GLY A 81 -3.54 -1.65 15.15
C GLY A 81 -2.50 -2.20 14.16
N VAL A 82 -2.92 -2.65 12.97
CA VAL A 82 -1.98 -3.00 11.90
C VAL A 82 -1.26 -1.74 11.44
N GLY A 83 0.06 -1.78 11.33
CA GLY A 83 0.83 -0.65 10.82
C GLY A 83 0.52 -0.40 9.34
N LEU A 84 0.50 0.88 8.95
CA LEU A 84 0.46 1.29 7.55
C LEU A 84 1.71 2.12 7.26
N GLY A 85 2.53 1.69 6.30
CA GLY A 85 3.76 2.39 5.96
C GLY A 85 4.11 2.25 4.49
N GLY A 86 4.23 3.37 3.79
CA GLY A 86 4.58 3.43 2.38
C GLY A 86 5.24 4.78 2.07
N TRP A 87 5.42 5.08 0.78
CA TRP A 87 6.11 6.30 0.38
C TRP A 87 5.46 6.97 -0.82
N HIS A 88 5.50 8.30 -0.79
CA HIS A 88 5.22 9.17 -1.92
C HIS A 88 3.89 8.81 -2.61
N GLY A 89 3.86 8.75 -3.94
CA GLY A 89 2.69 8.41 -4.73
C GLY A 89 2.22 6.96 -4.56
N GLY A 90 3.07 6.03 -4.11
CA GLY A 90 2.68 4.65 -3.84
C GLY A 90 1.70 4.51 -2.67
N MET A 91 1.60 5.54 -1.82
CA MET A 91 0.68 5.62 -0.70
C MET A 91 -0.27 6.82 -0.84
N ALA A 92 0.25 8.03 -0.99
CA ALA A 92 -0.58 9.24 -0.99
C ALA A 92 -1.34 9.49 -2.31
N ASP A 93 -0.97 8.81 -3.40
CA ASP A 93 -1.61 8.90 -4.72
C ASP A 93 -2.36 7.60 -5.10
N ALA A 94 -2.64 6.72 -4.14
CA ALA A 94 -3.23 5.41 -4.42
C ALA A 94 -4.69 5.51 -4.88
N PHE A 95 -5.56 6.16 -4.10
CA PHE A 95 -7.02 6.20 -4.33
C PHE A 95 -7.56 7.63 -4.18
N ARG A 96 -7.49 8.41 -5.27
CA ARG A 96 -7.73 9.87 -5.27
C ARG A 96 -9.16 10.28 -4.88
N TYR A 97 -10.12 9.37 -4.98
CA TYR A 97 -11.54 9.65 -4.71
C TYR A 97 -12.01 9.17 -3.34
N GLU A 98 -11.13 8.54 -2.54
CA GLU A 98 -11.49 7.93 -1.27
C GLU A 98 -11.04 8.79 -0.08
N THR A 99 -11.94 9.63 0.43
CA THR A 99 -11.63 10.55 1.54
C THR A 99 -11.24 9.82 2.82
N ASP A 100 -11.83 8.65 3.08
CA ASP A 100 -11.49 7.86 4.27
C ASP A 100 -10.07 7.28 4.19
N TYR A 101 -9.64 6.86 2.99
CA TYR A 101 -8.26 6.46 2.75
C TYR A 101 -7.30 7.64 2.95
N GLN A 102 -7.62 8.80 2.37
CA GLN A 102 -6.82 10.01 2.53
C GLN A 102 -6.72 10.46 3.98
N PHE A 103 -7.80 10.35 4.75
CA PHE A 103 -7.82 10.63 6.17
C PHE A 103 -6.91 9.67 6.96
N MET A 104 -6.99 8.36 6.67
CA MET A 104 -6.12 7.35 7.28
C MET A 104 -4.64 7.59 6.95
N VAL A 105 -4.33 7.94 5.70
CA VAL A 105 -2.96 8.27 5.25
C VAL A 105 -2.47 9.61 5.81
N GLY A 106 -3.39 10.54 6.10
CA GLY A 106 -3.08 11.90 6.52
C GLY A 106 -2.68 12.84 5.37
N GLY A 107 -3.07 12.52 4.13
CA GLY A 107 -2.70 13.30 2.95
C GLY A 107 -3.48 12.92 1.69
N GLN A 108 -3.49 13.82 0.71
CA GLN A 108 -4.10 13.63 -0.60
C GLN A 108 -3.14 14.09 -1.69
N TRP A 109 -3.11 13.40 -2.82
CA TRP A 109 -2.43 13.90 -4.01
C TRP A 109 -3.16 15.15 -4.56
N VAL A 110 -2.38 16.15 -4.97
CA VAL A 110 -2.91 17.42 -5.54
C VAL A 110 -2.40 17.65 -6.96
N ALA A 111 -1.07 17.62 -7.14
CA ALA A 111 -0.41 17.83 -8.42
C ALA A 111 1.03 17.30 -8.38
N HIS A 112 1.64 17.10 -9.56
CA HIS A 112 3.09 16.96 -9.68
C HIS A 112 3.70 18.29 -10.12
N PRO A 113 4.51 18.98 -9.29
CA PRO A 113 5.19 20.20 -9.70
C PRO A 113 6.13 19.91 -10.88
N GLY A 114 5.84 20.49 -12.05
CA GLY A 114 6.61 20.24 -13.28
C GLY A 114 6.26 18.94 -14.02
N GLU A 115 5.24 18.21 -13.57
CA GLU A 115 4.76 16.94 -14.17
C GLU A 115 5.89 15.91 -14.39
N ILE A 116 5.97 15.31 -15.58
CA ILE A 116 7.00 14.33 -15.94
C ILE A 116 8.03 15.05 -16.82
N LEU A 117 9.29 15.04 -16.38
CA LEU A 117 10.43 15.61 -17.09
C LEU A 117 11.39 14.48 -17.48
N ASP A 118 11.61 14.31 -18.78
CA ASP A 118 12.64 13.42 -19.29
C ASP A 118 14.00 14.12 -19.24
N TYR A 119 15.01 13.41 -18.73
CA TYR A 119 16.39 13.89 -18.69
C TYR A 119 17.19 13.23 -19.82
N THR A 120 17.92 14.04 -20.57
CA THR A 120 18.86 13.62 -21.63
C THR A 120 20.31 13.76 -21.18
#